data_AF-A0AAE4JVK7-F1
#
_entry.id   AF-A0AAE4JVK7-F1
#
_cell.length_a   1.000
_cell.length_b   1.000
_cell.length_c   1.000
_cell.angle_alpha   90.00
_cell.angle_beta   90.00
_cell.angle_gamma   90.00
#
_symmetry.space_group_name_H-M   'P 1'
#
loop_
_entity.id
_entity.type
_entity.pdbx_description
1 polymer ?
#
loop_
_entity_poly.entity_id
_entity_poly.type
_entity_poly.pdbx_seq_one_letter_code
_entity_poly.pdbx_strand_id
1 'polypeptide(L)' 'SMVTETSCDKCGGSGKVIENPCNKGHGKGKIRKNKNIKVKIPAGVDTGNDIPLRGQGEPGTNGGPTGDLYINIRVASH' A
#
# COMPACT_ATOMS: atom_id res chain seq x y z
N SER A 1 -27.19 26.15 -10.46
CA SER A 1 -27.40 24.74 -10.85
C SER A 1 -26.36 23.88 -10.18
N MET A 2 -26.76 22.97 -9.29
CA MET A 2 -25.87 21.95 -8.74
C MET A 2 -25.88 20.77 -9.71
N VAL A 3 -24.73 20.45 -10.30
CA VAL A 3 -24.54 19.23 -11.08
C VAL A 3 -23.66 18.32 -10.23
N THR A 4 -24.17 17.14 -9.88
CA THR A 4 -23.41 16.14 -9.13
C THR A 4 -22.64 15.27 -10.10
N GLU A 5 -21.31 15.39 -10.09
CA GLU A 5 -20.42 14.52 -10.87
C GLU A 5 -20.26 13.17 -10.15
N THR A 6 -20.49 12.07 -10.86
CA THR A 6 -20.34 10.70 -10.35
C THR A 6 -19.32 9.95 -11.21
N SER A 7 -18.64 8.97 -10.62
CA SER A 7 -17.65 8.16 -11.35
C SER A 7 -18.32 7.37 -12.48
N CYS A 8 -17.71 7.34 -13.66
CA CYS A 8 -18.22 6.59 -14.83
C CYS A 8 -18.54 5.12 -14.48
N ASP A 9 -19.77 4.67 -14.74
CA ASP A 9 -20.23 3.30 -14.40
C ASP A 9 -19.45 2.19 -15.13
N LYS A 10 -18.86 2.50 -16.29
CA LYS A 10 -18.13 1.51 -17.11
C LYS A 10 -16.70 1.28 -16.61
N CYS A 11 -16.04 2.32 -16.11
CA CYS A 11 -14.62 2.24 -15.72
C CYS A 11 -14.38 2.52 -14.23
N GLY A 12 -15.41 2.90 -13.47
CA GLY A 12 -15.32 3.23 -12.05
C GLY A 12 -14.38 4.40 -11.75
N GLY A 13 -14.14 5.29 -12.72
CA GLY A 13 -13.18 6.39 -12.59
C GLY A 13 -11.72 6.04 -12.92
N SER A 14 -11.41 4.81 -13.34
CA SER A 14 -10.04 4.42 -13.76
C SER A 14 -9.63 4.99 -15.13
N GLY A 15 -10.57 5.52 -15.91
CA GLY A 15 -10.32 6.07 -17.25
C GLY A 15 -10.13 5.03 -18.36
N LYS A 16 -10.16 3.72 -18.05
CA LYS A 16 -10.02 2.62 -19.02
C LYS A 16 -10.94 1.45 -18.68
N VAL A 17 -11.54 0.83 -19.70
CA VAL A 17 -12.31 -0.41 -19.54
C VAL A 17 -11.36 -1.59 -19.77
N ILE A 18 -11.27 -2.49 -18.80
CA ILE A 18 -10.38 -3.66 -18.85
C ILE A 18 -11.16 -4.83 -19.45
N GLU A 19 -10.97 -5.10 -20.75
CA GLU A 19 -11.68 -6.19 -21.45
C GLU A 19 -11.27 -7.57 -20.92
N ASN A 20 -9.97 -7.78 -20.68
CA ASN A 20 -9.41 -9.04 -20.23
C ASN A 20 -8.67 -8.87 -18.90
N PRO A 21 -9.38 -8.94 -17.75
CA PRO A 21 -8.76 -8.78 -16.45
C PRO A 21 -7.86 -9.98 -16.10
N CYS A 22 -6.75 -9.71 -15.40
CA CYS A 22 -5.87 -10.79 -14.94
C CYS A 22 -6.54 -11.66 -13.87
N ASN A 23 -6.36 -12.98 -13.92
CA ASN A 23 -7.02 -13.91 -12.98
C ASN A 23 -6.65 -13.69 -11.50
N LYS A 24 -5.45 -13.17 -11.22
CA LYS A 24 -4.97 -12.99 -9.83
C LYS A 24 -5.45 -11.67 -9.20
N GLY A 25 -5.64 -10.64 -10.02
CA GLY A 25 -5.93 -9.28 -9.58
C GLY A 25 -7.29 -8.76 -10.03
N HIS A 26 -7.98 -9.48 -10.92
CA HIS A 26 -9.29 -9.12 -11.48
C HIS A 26 -9.38 -7.66 -11.93
N GLY A 27 -8.33 -7.16 -12.59
CA GLY A 27 -8.28 -5.78 -13.09
C GLY A 27 -8.02 -4.71 -12.01
N LYS A 28 -7.81 -5.07 -10.74
CA LYS A 28 -7.57 -4.11 -9.63
C LYS A 28 -6.22 -3.41 -9.66
N GLY A 29 -5.33 -3.73 -10.62
CA GLY A 29 -3.99 -3.15 -10.73
C GLY A 29 -2.99 -3.57 -9.65
N LYS A 30 -3.42 -4.33 -8.63
CA LYS A 30 -2.57 -4.85 -7.55
C LYS A 30 -2.97 -6.26 -7.14
N ILE A 31 -1.99 -7.03 -6.64
CA ILE A 31 -2.17 -8.38 -6.12
C ILE A 31 -1.55 -8.49 -4.73
N ARG A 32 -2.24 -9.18 -3.81
CA ARG A 32 -1.69 -9.46 -2.48
C ARG A 32 -0.56 -10.49 -2.62
N LYS A 33 0.56 -10.22 -1.95
CA LYS A 33 1.74 -11.09 -1.92
C LYS A 33 2.38 -11.01 -0.54
N ASN A 34 2.93 -12.13 -0.09
CA ASN A 34 3.79 -12.15 1.09
C ASN A 34 5.19 -11.70 0.70
N LYS A 35 5.79 -10.82 1.49
CA LYS A 35 7.14 -10.30 1.28
C LYS A 35 7.92 -10.43 2.59
N ASN A 36 9.10 -11.04 2.51
CA ASN A 36 10.03 -11.08 3.63
C ASN A 36 10.88 -9.81 3.63
N ILE A 37 10.83 -9.05 4.72
CA ILE A 37 11.57 -7.80 4.89
C ILE A 37 12.57 -8.02 6.02
N LYS A 38 13.87 -7.84 5.71
CA LYS A 38 14.93 -7.90 6.73
C LYS A 38 15.11 -6.53 7.34
N VAL A 39 15.09 -6.47 8.67
CA VAL A 39 15.15 -5.22 9.43
C VAL A 39 16.26 -5.35 10.44
N LYS A 40 17.16 -4.36 10.48
CA LYS A 40 18.20 -4.29 11.50
C LYS A 40 17.70 -3.40 12.63
N ILE A 41 17.60 -3.98 13.82
CA ILE A 41 17.23 -3.25 15.03
C ILE A 41 18.52 -2.65 15.62
N PRO A 42 18.67 -1.31 15.68
CA PRO A 42 19.85 -0.70 16.28
C PRO A 42 19.84 -0.88 17.80
N ALA A 43 21.03 -0.87 18.40
CA ALA A 43 21.15 -0.89 19.86
C ALA A 43 20.59 0.41 20.46
N GLY A 44 19.99 0.33 21.65
CA GLY A 44 19.43 1.48 22.37
C GLY A 44 18.05 1.93 21.88
N VAL A 45 17.31 1.08 21.16
CA VAL A 45 15.89 1.33 20.90
C VAL A 45 15.04 0.95 22.11
N ASP A 46 14.03 1.77 22.37
CA ASP A 46 13.05 1.53 23.43
C ASP A 46 11.64 1.39 22.86
N THR A 47 10.70 1.06 23.74
CA THR A 47 9.27 1.01 23.41
C THR A 47 8.80 2.37 22.92
N GLY A 48 8.12 2.39 21.77
CA GLY A 48 7.62 3.63 21.14
C GLY A 48 8.55 4.17 20.06
N ASN A 49 9.76 3.63 19.90
CA ASN A 49 10.61 3.98 18.78
C ASN A 49 10.03 3.43 17.47
N ASP A 50 10.02 4.27 16.43
CA ASP A 50 9.59 3.89 15.09
C ASP A 50 10.78 3.83 14.12
N ILE A 51 10.88 2.73 13.36
CA ILE A 51 11.87 2.59 12.28
C ILE A 51 11.14 2.71 10.93
N PRO A 52 11.40 3.77 10.13
CA PRO A 52 10.82 3.91 8.81
C PRO A 52 11.60 3.09 7.76
N LEU A 53 10.87 2.31 6.98
CA LEU A 53 11.38 1.58 5.81
C LEU A 53 10.76 2.18 4.54
N ARG A 54 11.51 3.10 3.93
CA ARG A 54 11.06 3.86 2.77
C ARG A 54 10.82 2.95 1.56
N GLY A 55 9.69 3.13 0.88
CA GLY A 55 9.31 2.38 -0.32
C GLY A 55 9.00 0.89 -0.07
N GLN A 56 8.88 0.46 1.18
CA GLN A 56 8.52 -0.91 1.55
C GLN A 56 7.04 -1.08 1.91
N GLY A 57 6.24 -0.02 1.80
CA GLY A 57 4.80 -0.04 2.02
C GLY A 57 4.00 -0.56 0.80
N GLU A 58 2.71 -0.24 0.78
CA GLU A 58 1.83 -0.69 -0.30
C GLU A 58 2.13 0.02 -1.64
N PRO A 59 1.91 -0.65 -2.79
CA PRO A 59 1.98 0.00 -4.10
C PRO A 59 1.02 1.20 -4.18
N GLY A 60 1.50 2.30 -4.75
CA GLY A 60 0.67 3.47 -5.03
C GLY A 60 -0.42 3.19 -6.07
N THR A 61 -1.46 4.00 -6.03
CA THR A 61 -2.55 3.97 -7.02
C THR A 61 -2.24 4.87 -8.21
N ASN A 62 -2.72 4.52 -9.41
CA ASN A 62 -2.64 5.36 -10.61
C ASN A 62 -1.22 5.86 -10.96
N GLY A 63 -0.20 5.03 -10.75
CA GLY A 63 1.21 5.38 -11.02
C GLY A 63 1.89 6.16 -9.89
N GLY A 64 1.22 6.36 -8.76
CA GLY A 64 1.82 6.92 -7.55
C GLY A 64 2.94 6.03 -6.99
N PRO A 65 3.87 6.62 -6.21
CA PRO A 65 4.97 5.87 -5.60
C PRO A 65 4.45 4.87 -4.56
N THR A 66 5.26 3.86 -4.27
CA THR A 66 5.04 2.95 -3.15
C THR A 66 5.08 3.74 -1.84
N GLY A 67 4.20 3.40 -0.90
CA GLY A 67 4.24 3.93 0.45
C GLY A 67 5.42 3.40 1.28
N ASP A 68 5.43 3.78 2.55
CA ASP A 68 6.46 3.38 3.50
C ASP A 68 5.90 2.38 4.53
N LEU A 69 6.79 1.54 5.06
CA LEU A 69 6.47 0.64 6.17
C LEU A 69 7.09 1.21 7.45
N TYR A 70 6.29 1.40 8.49
CA TYR A 70 6.75 1.81 9.80
C TYR A 70 6.75 0.62 10.76
N ILE A 71 7.85 0.44 11.48
CA ILE A 71 7.99 -0.61 12.48
C ILE A 71 8.00 0.05 13.85
N ASN A 72 6.92 -0.14 14.60
CA ASN A 72 6.83 0.29 15.98
C ASN A 72 7.42 -0.77 16.91
N ILE A 73 8.32 -0.36 17.79
CA ILE A 73 9.02 -1.24 18.70
C ILE A 73 8.30 -1.30 20.04
N ARG A 74 8.12 -2.52 20.56
CA ARG A 74 7.73 -2.80 21.94
C ARG A 74 8.74 -3.75 22.57
N VAL A 75 9.38 -3.30 23.64
CA VAL A 75 10.27 -4.12 24.45
C VAL A 75 9.44 -4.91 25.45
N ALA A 76 9.68 -6.22 25.54
CA ALA A 76 9.00 -7.08 26.50
C ALA A 76 9.42 -6.72 27.93
N SER A 77 8.49 -6.83 28.87
CA SER A 77 8.80 -6.69 30.30
C SER A 77 9.85 -7.73 30.72
N HIS A 78 10.75 -7.31 31.61
CA HIS A 78 11.72 -8.19 32.28
C HIS A 78 11.05 -9.01 33.38
#